data_AF-A0A947PXL4-F1
#
_entry.id   AF-A0A947PXL4-F1
#
_cell.length_a   1.000
_cell.length_b   1.000
_cell.length_c   1.000
_cell.angle_alpha   90.00
_cell.angle_beta   90.00
_cell.angle_gamma   90.00
#
_symmetry.space_group_name_H-M   'P 1'
#
loop_
_entity.id
_entity.type
_entity.pdbx_description
1 polymer ?
#
loop_
_entity_poly.entity_id
_entity_poly.type
_entity_poly.pdbx_seq_one_letter_code
_entity_poly.pdbx_strand_id
1 'polypeptide(L)' 'MPSITFIYPDGTPRVVDAPLGLSVMEIAQKNDIEQIEGACGGGLACATCHLYVHPDWWGKTLPDGERSLEEEDMLDL' A
#
# COMPACT_ATOMS: atom_id res chain seq x y z
N MET A 1 11.45 -14.98 4.79
CA MET A 1 11.19 -13.79 3.96
C MET A 1 10.17 -12.92 4.70
N PRO A 2 10.18 -11.59 4.55
CA PRO A 2 9.11 -10.77 5.11
C PRO A 2 7.77 -11.14 4.47
N SER A 3 6.69 -10.85 5.19
CA SER A 3 5.32 -11.02 4.68
C SER A 3 4.51 -9.77 4.98
N ILE A 4 3.46 -9.56 4.18
CA ILE A 4 2.45 -8.53 4.38
C ILE A 4 1.09 -9.23 4.53
N THR A 5 0.27 -8.72 5.45
CA THR A 5 -1.13 -9.15 5.59
C THR A 5 -2.03 -8.06 5.01
N PHE A 6 -2.72 -8.37 3.92
CA PHE A 6 -3.78 -7.53 3.39
C PHE A 6 -5.10 -7.89 4.07
N ILE A 7 -5.85 -6.89 4.54
CA ILE A 7 -7.18 -7.06 5.11
C ILE A 7 -8.19 -6.57 4.08
N TYR A 8 -9.03 -7.47 3.60
CA TYR A 8 -10.08 -7.15 2.64
C TYR A 8 -11.21 -6.36 3.30
N PRO A 9 -12.09 -5.68 2.54
CA PRO A 9 -13.21 -4.92 3.09
C PRO A 9 -14.17 -5.72 3.97
N ASP A 10 -14.26 -7.03 3.75
CA ASP A 10 -15.07 -7.98 4.55
C ASP A 10 -14.35 -8.43 5.85
N GLY A 11 -13.12 -7.95 6.08
CA GLY A 11 -12.27 -8.33 7.20
C GLY A 11 -11.41 -9.57 6.95
N THR A 12 -11.54 -10.23 5.80
CA THR A 12 -10.78 -11.44 5.49
C THR A 12 -9.28 -11.10 5.34
N PRO A 13 -8.37 -11.77 6.08
CA PRO A 13 -6.94 -11.57 5.92
C PRO A 13 -6.36 -12.43 4.80
N ARG A 14 -5.40 -11.87 4.06
CA ARG A 14 -4.56 -12.60 3.10
C ARG A 14 -3.09 -12.27 3.36
N VAL A 15 -2.33 -13.29 3.73
CA VAL A 15 -0.88 -13.18 3.95
C VAL A 15 -0.15 -13.51 2.66
N VAL A 16 0.80 -12.68 2.27
CA VAL A 16 1.59 -12.87 1.05
C VAL A 16 3.08 -12.66 1.31
N ASP A 17 3.91 -13.25 0.45
CA ASP A 17 5.35 -13.02 0.46
C ASP A 17 5.66 -11.58 0.03
N ALA A 18 6.50 -10.90 0.80
CA ALA A 18 6.91 -9.53 0.58
C ALA A 18 8.45 -9.40 0.54
N PRO A 19 9.09 -9.72 -0.60
CA PRO A 19 10.52 -9.51 -0.77
C PRO A 19 10.92 -8.05 -0.52
N LEU A 20 12.09 -7.85 0.10
CA LEU A 20 12.63 -6.51 0.31
C LEU A 20 12.91 -5.81 -1.02
N GLY A 21 12.77 -4.48 -1.02
CA GLY A 21 13.03 -3.63 -2.19
C GLY A 21 11.83 -3.41 -3.11
N LEU A 22 10.65 -3.91 -2.73
CA LEU A 22 9.39 -3.65 -3.42
C LEU A 22 8.46 -2.80 -2.55
N SER A 23 7.69 -1.93 -3.19
CA SER A 23 6.61 -1.18 -2.55
C SER A 23 5.42 -2.08 -2.22
N VAL A 24 4.56 -1.66 -1.28
CA VAL A 24 3.33 -2.40 -0.93
C VAL A 24 2.42 -2.60 -2.14
N MET A 25 2.35 -1.60 -3.04
CA MET A 25 1.59 -1.67 -4.28
C MET A 25 2.14 -2.76 -5.23
N GLU A 26 3.45 -2.82 -5.42
CA GLU A 26 4.07 -3.88 -6.24
C GLU A 26 3.87 -5.27 -5.64
N ILE A 27 3.92 -5.39 -4.30
CA ILE A 27 3.61 -6.65 -3.60
C ILE A 27 2.15 -7.06 -3.84
N ALA A 28 1.22 -6.12 -3.76
CA ALA A 28 -0.20 -6.37 -4.03
C ALA A 28 -0.42 -6.86 -5.46
N GLN A 29 0.13 -6.19 -6.47
CA GLN A 29 0.01 -6.61 -7.87
C GLN A 29 0.63 -7.99 -8.12
N LYS A 30 1.82 -8.27 -7.58
CA LYS A 30 2.49 -9.57 -7.75
C LYS A 30 1.75 -10.75 -7.10
N ASN A 31 0.86 -10.47 -6.17
CA ASN A 31 0.08 -11.47 -5.46
C ASN A 31 -1.42 -11.38 -5.77
N ASP A 32 -1.82 -10.75 -6.87
CA ASP A 32 -3.21 -10.65 -7.32
C ASP A 32 -4.16 -10.11 -6.22
N ILE A 33 -3.76 -9.02 -5.56
CA ILE A 33 -4.64 -8.24 -4.67
C ILE A 33 -5.39 -7.21 -5.53
N GLU A 34 -6.49 -7.64 -6.16
CA GLU A 34 -7.24 -6.88 -7.16
C GLU A 34 -7.78 -5.52 -6.68
N GLN A 35 -7.94 -5.33 -5.36
CA GLN A 35 -8.41 -4.08 -4.76
C GLN A 35 -7.37 -2.95 -4.85
N ILE A 36 -6.09 -3.27 -5.08
CA ILE A 36 -5.00 -2.31 -5.25
C ILE A 36 -4.60 -2.36 -6.72
N GLU A 37 -5.15 -1.45 -7.51
CA GLU A 37 -4.96 -1.43 -8.96
C GLU A 37 -3.58 -0.88 -9.34
N GLY A 38 -3.18 0.26 -8.77
CA GLY A 38 -1.88 0.87 -9.06
C GLY A 38 -1.71 1.30 -10.53
N ALA A 39 -2.73 1.97 -11.09
CA ALA A 39 -2.85 2.25 -12.52
C ALA A 39 -1.67 3.06 -13.12
N CYS A 40 -1.07 3.97 -12.35
CA CYS A 40 0.09 4.75 -12.79
C CYS A 40 1.44 4.02 -12.64
N GLY A 41 1.45 2.77 -12.14
CA GLY A 41 2.67 2.00 -11.92
C GLY A 41 3.62 2.61 -10.88
N GLY A 42 3.10 3.36 -9.90
CA GLY A 42 3.92 4.03 -8.89
C GLY A 42 4.48 5.40 -9.32
N GLY A 43 3.99 5.96 -10.43
CA GLY A 43 4.38 7.27 -10.94
C GLY A 43 3.75 8.48 -10.24
N LEU A 44 3.08 8.29 -9.09
CA LEU A 44 2.39 9.35 -8.33
C LEU A 44 1.44 10.22 -9.20
N ALA A 45 0.69 9.56 -10.07
CA ALA A 45 -0.23 10.21 -11.02
C ALA A 45 -1.67 9.68 -10.93
N CYS A 46 -1.97 8.91 -9.88
CA CYS A 46 -3.31 8.41 -9.55
C CYS A 46 -3.38 8.08 -8.05
N ALA A 47 -4.58 7.75 -7.55
CA ALA A 47 -4.80 7.27 -6.18
C ALA A 47 -5.28 5.81 -6.10
N THR A 48 -5.19 5.02 -7.18
CA THR A 48 -5.78 3.67 -7.25
C THR A 48 -4.98 2.59 -6.51
N CYS A 49 -3.89 2.97 -5.83
CA CYS A 49 -3.17 2.11 -4.89
C CYS A 49 -3.46 2.43 -3.42
N HIS A 50 -4.39 3.36 -3.15
CA HIS A 50 -4.70 3.81 -1.79
C HIS A 50 -5.13 2.65 -0.89
N LEU A 51 -4.61 2.64 0.33
CA LEU A 51 -4.88 1.65 1.36
C LEU A 51 -4.76 2.27 2.76
N TYR A 52 -5.25 1.55 3.76
CA TYR A 52 -5.07 1.90 5.16
C TYR A 52 -3.95 1.07 5.80
N VAL A 53 -2.99 1.74 6.41
CA VAL A 53 -1.93 1.08 7.19
C VAL A 53 -2.44 0.82 8.60
N HIS A 54 -2.24 -0.39 9.11
CA HIS A 54 -2.60 -0.74 10.48
C HIS A 54 -1.86 0.19 11.48
N PRO A 55 -2.51 0.67 12.56
CA PRO A 55 -1.92 1.65 13.49
C PRO A 55 -0.53 1.25 14.01
N ASP A 56 -0.33 -0.03 14.35
CA ASP A 56 0.95 -0.57 14.84
C ASP A 56 2.12 -0.48 13.83
N TRP A 57 1.81 -0.22 12.56
CA TRP A 57 2.79 -0.09 11.47
C TRP A 57 2.95 1.34 10.97
N TRP A 58 2.03 2.26 11.28
CA TRP A 58 2.07 3.63 10.78
C TRP A 58 3.43 4.31 10.97
N GLY A 59 3.91 4.36 12.22
CA GLY A 59 5.19 4.99 12.56
C GLY A 59 6.43 4.27 12.02
N LYS A 60 6.28 3.09 11.41
CA LYS A 60 7.37 2.37 10.72
C LYS A 60 7.35 2.61 9.22
N THR A 61 6.16 2.87 8.65
CA THR A 61 5.97 3.11 7.21
C THR A 61 6.34 4.54 6.84
N LEU A 62 6.10 5.50 7.74
CA LEU A 62 6.40 6.91 7.53
C LEU A 62 7.44 7.36 8.57
N PRO A 63 8.73 7.48 8.19
CA PRO A 63 9.80 7.88 9.12
C PRO A 63 9.56 9.25 9.76
N ASP A 64 8.96 10.17 9.01
CA ASP A 64 8.65 11.53 9.45
C ASP A 64 7.21 11.66 9.98
N GLY A 65 6.45 10.56 10.01
CA GLY A 65 5.09 10.48 10.55
C GLY A 65 3.99 11.04 9.65
N GLU A 66 4.35 11.67 8.54
CA GLU A 66 3.44 12.32 7.60
C GLU A 66 3.68 11.81 6.17
N ARG A 67 2.63 11.89 5.33
CA ARG A 67 2.71 11.62 3.89
C ARG A 67 3.39 12.82 3.20
N SER A 68 3.93 12.63 2.00
CA SER A 68 4.41 13.79 1.24
C SER A 68 3.23 14.63 0.75
N LEU A 69 3.44 15.94 0.54
CA LEU A 69 2.40 16.83 0.03
C LEU A 69 1.84 16.36 -1.31
N GLU A 70 2.71 15.84 -2.19
CA GLU A 70 2.29 15.32 -3.49
C GLU A 70 1.42 14.06 -3.37
N GLU A 71 1.65 13.21 -2.37
CA GLU A 71 0.77 12.09 -2.07
C GLU A 71 -0.57 12.57 -1.50
N GLU A 72 -0.56 13.55 -0.60
CA GLU A 72 -1.79 14.12 -0.04
C GLU A 72 -2.66 14.77 -1.12
N ASP A 73 -2.08 15.55 -2.02
CA ASP A 73 -2.78 16.16 -3.16
C ASP A 73 -3.46 15.11 -4.05
N MET A 74 -2.86 13.92 -4.20
CA MET A 74 -3.46 12.83 -4.98
C MET A 74 -4.62 12.15 -4.25
N LEU A 75 -4.55 12.06 -2.91
CA LEU A 75 -5.57 11.40 -2.08
C LEU A 75 -6.80 12.29 -1.82
N ASP A 76 -6.65 13.60 -1.94
CA ASP A 76 -7.72 14.58 -1.73
C ASP A 76 -8.60 14.83 -2.97
N LEU A 77 -8.29 14.19 -4.10
CA LEU A 77 -9.05 14.23 -5.37
C LEU A 77 -10.32 13.36 -5.33
#